data_AF-A0A2S5QM66-F1
#
_entry.id   AF-A0A2S5QM66-F1
#
_cell.length_a   1.000
_cell.length_b   1.000
_cell.length_c   1.000
_cell.angle_alpha   90.00
_cell.angle_beta   90.00
_cell.angle_gamma   90.00
#
_symmetry.space_group_name_H-M   'P 1'
#
loop_
_entity.id
_entity.type
_entity.pdbx_description
1 polymer ?
#
loop_
_entity_poly.entity_id
_entity_poly.type
_entity_poly.pdbx_seq_one_letter_code
_entity_poly.pdbx_strand_id
1 'polypeptide(L)' 'MIALRGIVEDKGWKQAEAAEVFKLSQQQVSDLLQGKIDKLSIDLLMTCLHRYRCISPISD' A
#
# COMPACT_ATOMS: atom_id res chain seq x y z
N MET A 1 3.86 -1.13 10.22
CA MET A 1 4.06 -2.06 9.10
C MET A 1 4.95 -1.41 8.06
N ILE A 2 6.18 -1.92 7.89
CA ILE A 2 7.22 -1.34 7.02
C ILE A 2 7.02 -1.74 5.54
N ALA A 3 6.26 -2.82 5.29
CA ALA A 3 6.15 -3.43 3.96
C ALA A 3 5.55 -2.49 2.89
N LEU A 4 4.40 -1.84 3.15
CA LEU A 4 3.77 -1.01 2.12
C LEU A 4 4.57 0.25 1.80
N ARG A 5 5.08 0.95 2.81
CA ARG A 5 5.95 2.11 2.61
C ARG A 5 7.23 1.69 1.85
N GLY A 6 7.83 0.57 2.24
CA GLY A 6 8.99 0.00 1.55
C GLY A 6 8.71 -0.30 0.08
N ILE A 7 7.55 -0.88 -0.27
CA ILE A 7 7.17 -1.15 -1.66
C ILE A 7 7.00 0.15 -2.45
N VAL A 8 6.36 1.17 -1.86
CA VAL A 8 6.16 2.48 -2.52
C VAL A 8 7.49 3.19 -2.74
N GLU A 9 8.39 3.16 -1.75
CA GLU A 9 9.74 3.75 -1.85
C GLU A 9 10.64 2.96 -2.83
N ASP A 10 10.62 1.63 -2.79
CA ASP A 10 11.37 0.74 -3.69
C ASP A 10 10.95 0.92 -5.15
N LYS A 11 9.65 1.03 -5.40
CA LYS A 11 9.09 1.28 -6.73
C LYS A 11 9.20 2.75 -7.18
N GLY A 12 9.57 3.67 -6.29
CA GLY A 12 9.59 5.11 -6.58
C GLY A 12 8.21 5.69 -6.90
N TRP A 13 7.14 5.07 -6.39
CA TRP A 13 5.78 5.46 -6.72
C TRP A 13 5.41 6.80 -6.06
N LYS A 14 4.82 7.69 -6.86
CA LYS A 14 4.19 8.91 -6.34
C LYS A 14 2.88 8.56 -5.64
N GLN A 15 2.41 9.46 -4.78
CA GLN A 15 1.16 9.27 -4.03
C GLN A 15 -0.05 8.90 -4.92
N ALA A 16 -0.12 9.49 -6.11
CA ALA A 16 -1.16 9.20 -7.10
C ALA A 16 -1.02 7.78 -7.68
N GLU A 17 0.18 7.38 -8.07
CA GLU A 17 0.47 6.05 -8.64
C GLU A 17 0.17 4.95 -7.62
N ALA A 18 0.66 5.12 -6.39
CA ALA A 18 0.38 4.17 -5.32
C ALA A 18 -1.12 4.12 -4.97
N ALA A 19 -1.83 5.24 -5.10
CA ALA A 19 -3.29 5.28 -4.92
C ALA A 19 -3.99 4.43 -5.97
N GLU A 20 -3.60 4.51 -7.24
CA GLU A 20 -4.18 3.67 -8.30
C GLU A 20 -3.81 2.19 -8.14
N VAL A 21 -2.55 1.89 -7.85
CA VAL A 21 -2.06 0.51 -7.72
C VAL A 21 -2.68 -0.19 -6.52
N PHE A 22 -2.71 0.46 -5.36
CA PHE A 22 -3.32 -0.11 -4.16
C PHE A 22 -4.85 0.08 -4.13
N LYS A 23 -5.44 0.78 -5.12
CA LYS A 23 -6.83 1.28 -5.13
C LYS A 23 -7.21 1.98 -3.83
N LEU A 24 -6.30 2.85 -3.36
CA LEU A 24 -6.48 3.71 -2.21
C LEU A 24 -6.72 5.14 -2.67
N SER A 25 -7.35 5.96 -1.83
CA SER A 25 -7.43 7.39 -2.08
C SER A 25 -6.07 8.05 -1.85
N GLN A 26 -5.76 9.14 -2.56
CA GLN A 26 -4.48 9.87 -2.38
C GLN A 26 -4.25 10.29 -0.91
N GLN A 27 -5.30 10.63 -0.16
CA GLN A 27 -5.21 10.89 1.28
C GLN A 27 -4.72 9.66 2.06
N GLN A 28 -5.27 8.48 1.79
CA GLN A 28 -4.90 7.23 2.45
C GLN A 28 -3.44 6.84 2.17
N VAL A 29 -2.97 7.09 0.94
CA VAL A 29 -1.55 6.88 0.58
C VAL A 29 -0.64 7.90 1.26
N SER A 30 -1.07 9.15 1.39
CA SER A 30 -0.33 10.16 2.14
C SER A 30 -0.26 9.80 3.62
N ASP A 31 -1.36 9.39 4.24
CA ASP A 31 -1.39 8.86 5.61
C ASP A 31 -0.48 7.63 5.75
N LEU A 32 -0.50 6.70 4.79
CA LEU A 32 0.38 5.53 4.76
C LEU A 32 1.87 5.92 4.71
N LEU A 33 2.25 6.83 3.82
CA LEU A 33 3.63 7.32 3.66
C LEU A 33 4.11 8.12 4.88
N GLN A 34 3.21 8.87 5.51
CA GLN A 34 3.48 9.59 6.76
C GLN A 34 3.54 8.67 7.99
N GLY A 35 3.30 7.37 7.83
CA GLY A 35 3.27 6.41 8.93
C GLY A 35 1.99 6.45 9.77
N LYS A 36 0.96 7.18 9.33
CA LYS A 36 -0.39 7.24 9.92
C LYS A 36 -1.25 6.03 9.51
N ILE A 37 -0.66 4.85 9.61
CA ILE A 37 -1.35 3.56 9.45
C ILE A 37 -2.37 3.26 10.55
N ASP A 38 -2.34 4.00 11.65
CA ASP A 38 -3.35 3.95 12.71
C ASP A 38 -4.76 4.35 12.21
N LYS A 39 -4.83 5.23 11.20
CA LYS A 39 -6.09 5.64 10.57
C LYS A 39 -6.54 4.71 9.44
N LEU A 40 -5.66 3.80 9.02
CA LEU A 40 -5.90 2.86 7.94
C LEU A 40 -6.49 1.59 8.57
N SER A 41 -7.76 1.31 8.29
CA SER A 41 -8.43 0.11 8.80
C SER A 41 -7.66 -1.15 8.43
N ILE A 42 -7.63 -2.12 9.34
CA ILE A 42 -7.00 -3.44 9.11
C ILE A 42 -7.55 -4.11 7.84
N ASP A 43 -8.84 -3.90 7.55
CA ASP A 43 -9.50 -4.38 6.34
C ASP A 43 -8.87 -3.84 5.03
N LEU A 44 -8.44 -2.58 5.05
CA LEU A 44 -7.78 -1.94 3.93
C LEU A 44 -6.37 -2.51 3.72
N LEU A 45 -5.66 -2.77 4.81
CA LEU A 45 -4.36 -3.45 4.80
C LEU A 45 -4.50 -4.88 4.28
N MET A 46 -5.52 -5.61 4.72
CA MET A 46 -5.83 -6.95 4.21
C MET A 46 -6.17 -6.93 2.72
N THR A 47 -6.93 -5.94 2.26
CA THR A 47 -7.26 -5.78 0.84
C THR A 47 -6.02 -5.49 0.00
N CYS A 48 -5.12 -4.61 0.47
CA CYS A 48 -3.86 -4.32 -0.19
C CYS A 48 -2.95 -5.56 -0.25
N LEU A 49 -2.84 -6.30 0.85
CA LEU A 49 -2.02 -7.51 0.94
C LEU A 49 -2.60 -8.64 0.06
N HIS A 50 -3.92 -8.84 0.10
CA HIS A 50 -4.62 -9.82 -0.71
C HIS A 50 -4.44 -9.52 -2.20
N ARG A 51 -4.54 -8.25 -2.59
CA ARG A 51 -4.28 -7.83 -3.96
C ARG A 51 -2.82 -8.04 -4.32
N TYR A 52 -1.85 -7.60 -3.50
CA TYR A 52 -0.43 -7.83 -3.76
C TYR A 52 -0.09 -9.32 -3.94
N ARG A 53 -0.67 -10.20 -3.12
CA ARG A 53 -0.49 -11.65 -3.22
C ARG A 53 -1.14 -12.27 -4.47
N CYS A 54 -2.12 -11.60 -5.07
CA CYS A 54 -2.73 -12.04 -6.32
C CYS A 54 -1.95 -11.56 -7.55
N ILE A 55 -1.19 -10.47 -7.44
CA ILE A 55 -0.34 -9.95 -8.54
C ILE A 55 1.07 -10.55 -8.50
N SER A 56 1.58 -10.93 -7.32
CA SER A 56 2.84 -11.64 -7.17
C SER A 56 2.55 -13.12 -6.94
N PRO A 57 2.66 -14.00 -7.95
CA PRO A 57 2.74 -15.43 -7.69
C PRO A 57 3.96 -15.62 -6.80
N ILE A 58 3.68 -16.01 -5.58
CA ILE A 58 4.63 -16.41 -4.55
C ILE A 58 5.65 -17.33 -5.23
N SER A 59 6.85 -16.80 -5.47
CA SER A 59 8.05 -17.61 -5.62
C SER A 59 8.57 -17.80 -4.20
N ASP A 60 7.86 -18.62 -3.43
CA ASP A 60 8.38 -19.40 -2.30
C ASP A 60 7.63 -20.74 -2.27
#